data_AF-A0A507AY20-F1
#
_entry.id   AF-A0A507AY20-F1
#
_cell.length_a   1.000
_cell.length_b   1.000
_cell.length_c   1.000
_cell.angle_alpha   90.00
_cell.angle_beta   90.00
_cell.angle_gamma   90.00
#
_symmetry.space_group_name_H-M   'P 1'
#
loop_
_entity.id
_entity.type
_entity.pdbx_description
1 polymer ?
#
loop_
_entity_poly.entity_id
_entity_poly.type
_entity_poly.pdbx_seq_one_letter_code
_entity_poly.pdbx_strand_id
1 'polypeptide(L)'
;MDVRAVFWWDTSDKTVDASLVSAQVNIHGWAPVDPSPSREHHKTDSIQRPTPAAPVRLIITTNTGHASRLSTTVHNMDRRRVEEVLRKLDDLQEGGGQEISILKISEPISSAMGQDAANNTAAAPRTSDASSSSMDAGPTPASLEADLAHYRELFAKLRFSYVEQVTKEKFIRAIVGDPPLIVTPQDTVALETQNRTAKSQLKALKAEVADAVAELERKGRELSRRYEGVRAEAAALRALPDKIAGLEERIAALRRAGDPGAGDNPLLALPLSRTLQLVDERRAERHELDRQLQQLRSQAPRRHKEAERLQAELGALEARRQNTAAAAGEARRRKEAALGGVQDDLEERGRWYRGGEAALKQMLDLEG
;
A
#
# COMPACT_ATOMS: atom_id res chain seq x y z
N MET A 1 -69.29 -32.32 49.54
CA MET A 1 -67.99 -32.09 50.19
C MET A 1 -66.94 -32.49 49.19
N ASP A 2 -66.39 -31.51 48.48
CA ASP A 2 -65.55 -31.73 47.31
C ASP A 2 -64.30 -30.86 47.50
N VAL A 3 -63.18 -31.50 47.85
CA VAL A 3 -61.91 -30.82 48.12
C VAL A 3 -61.01 -31.03 46.92
N ARG A 4 -61.03 -30.06 45.99
CA ARG A 4 -60.07 -29.99 44.88
C ARG A 4 -58.79 -29.32 45.38
N ALA A 5 -57.74 -30.12 45.57
CA ALA A 5 -56.39 -29.61 45.72
C ALA A 5 -55.87 -29.15 44.35
N VAL A 6 -55.67 -27.84 44.18
CA VAL A 6 -55.10 -27.25 42.96
C VAL A 6 -53.59 -27.05 43.21
N PHE A 7 -52.77 -27.96 42.69
CA PHE A 7 -51.32 -27.80 42.62
C PHE A 7 -50.97 -26.98 41.36
N TRP A 8 -50.48 -25.75 41.55
CA TRP A 8 -49.83 -24.98 40.48
C TRP A 8 -48.32 -25.15 40.61
N TRP A 9 -47.72 -25.88 39.67
CA TRP A 9 -46.29 -25.79 39.35
C TRP A 9 -46.15 -25.04 38.03
N ASP A 10 -45.66 -23.80 38.11
CA ASP A 10 -45.34 -22.97 36.95
C ASP A 10 -44.03 -23.47 36.34
N THR A 11 -44.14 -24.15 35.20
CA THR A 11 -43.00 -24.62 34.39
C THR A 11 -42.95 -23.77 33.13
N SER A 12 -42.67 -22.48 33.28
CA SER A 12 -42.51 -21.56 32.15
C SER A 12 -41.05 -21.19 31.98
N ASP A 13 -40.28 -22.09 31.39
CA ASP A 13 -39.01 -21.76 30.72
C ASP A 13 -38.73 -22.74 29.58
N LYS A 14 -39.62 -22.75 28.58
CA LYS A 14 -39.40 -23.39 27.28
C LYS A 14 -40.17 -22.64 26.19
N THR A 15 -39.59 -21.56 25.70
CA THR A 15 -39.87 -21.04 24.35
C THR A 15 -38.61 -20.40 23.81
N VAL A 16 -37.84 -21.16 23.04
CA VAL A 16 -36.96 -20.61 22.00
C VAL A 16 -37.43 -21.25 20.69
N ASP A 17 -37.45 -20.41 19.65
CA ASP A 17 -37.81 -20.65 18.25
C ASP A 17 -39.28 -20.52 17.85
N ALA A 18 -39.65 -19.31 17.40
CA ALA A 18 -40.12 -19.07 16.04
C ALA A 18 -40.44 -17.58 15.79
N SER A 19 -39.67 -16.89 14.96
CA SER A 19 -40.17 -15.96 13.93
C SER A 19 -39.02 -15.62 12.97
N LEU A 20 -39.08 -16.06 11.71
CA LEU A 20 -39.81 -15.50 10.55
C LEU A 20 -39.25 -14.17 10.01
N VAL A 21 -38.82 -14.26 8.75
CA VAL A 21 -39.18 -13.36 7.64
C VAL A 21 -38.46 -12.01 7.52
N SER A 22 -37.53 -12.01 6.57
CA SER A 22 -37.43 -11.08 5.43
C SER A 22 -38.20 -9.78 5.51
N ALA A 23 -37.48 -8.68 5.73
CA ALA A 23 -37.88 -7.36 5.28
C ALA A 23 -36.75 -6.77 4.44
N GLN A 24 -37.05 -6.65 3.15
CA GLN A 24 -36.24 -6.09 2.10
C GLN A 24 -36.41 -4.57 2.13
N VAL A 25 -35.35 -3.82 2.44
CA VAL A 25 -35.34 -2.36 2.27
C VAL A 25 -34.35 -2.01 1.17
N ASN A 26 -34.95 -1.54 0.09
CA ASN A 26 -34.35 -1.05 -1.13
C ASN A 26 -33.93 0.41 -0.90
N ILE A 27 -32.64 0.75 -1.06
CA ILE A 27 -32.21 2.15 -1.20
C ILE A 27 -31.25 2.21 -2.40
N HIS A 28 -31.78 2.72 -3.51
CA HIS A 28 -31.05 3.06 -4.74
C HIS A 28 -30.68 4.55 -4.75
N GLY A 29 -29.50 4.85 -5.31
CA GLY A 29 -29.14 6.15 -5.93
C GLY A 29 -28.12 6.98 -5.14
N TRP A 30 -26.82 7.00 -5.46
CA TRP A 30 -26.16 7.77 -6.56
C TRP A 30 -26.59 9.25 -6.61
N ALA A 31 -25.77 10.28 -6.71
CA ALA A 31 -24.32 10.54 -6.69
C ALA A 31 -24.17 12.11 -6.70
N PRO A 32 -22.95 12.70 -6.66
CA PRO A 32 -22.64 14.07 -6.24
C PRO A 32 -22.49 15.08 -7.40
N VAL A 33 -22.50 16.40 -7.13
CA VAL A 33 -21.83 17.45 -7.96
C VAL A 33 -21.49 18.72 -7.13
N ASP A 34 -20.35 19.28 -7.51
CA ASP A 34 -19.50 20.41 -7.09
C ASP A 34 -20.05 21.81 -6.69
N PRO A 35 -19.15 22.71 -6.20
CA PRO A 35 -19.45 24.04 -5.67
C PRO A 35 -19.12 25.24 -6.61
N SER A 36 -19.61 26.43 -6.19
CA SER A 36 -19.19 27.81 -6.58
C SER A 36 -19.75 28.39 -7.89
N PRO A 37 -19.75 29.73 -8.17
CA PRO A 37 -19.09 30.84 -7.46
C PRO A 37 -19.87 32.20 -7.33
N SER A 38 -19.25 33.15 -6.63
CA SER A 38 -19.25 34.63 -6.83
C SER A 38 -20.52 35.47 -6.75
N ARG A 39 -20.53 36.46 -5.82
CA ARG A 39 -20.77 37.87 -6.20
C ARG A 39 -20.32 38.88 -5.14
N GLU A 40 -19.40 39.74 -5.58
CA GLU A 40 -18.98 41.00 -4.96
C GLU A 40 -20.11 42.04 -4.96
N HIS A 41 -20.13 42.96 -4.00
CA HIS A 41 -20.37 44.39 -4.26
C HIS A 41 -19.81 45.31 -3.15
N HIS A 42 -19.27 46.42 -3.65
CA HIS A 42 -18.50 47.52 -3.07
C HIS A 42 -19.11 48.34 -1.92
N LYS A 43 -18.20 48.94 -1.12
CA LYS A 43 -18.21 50.37 -0.73
C LYS A 43 -16.81 50.77 -0.21
N THR A 44 -15.99 51.38 -1.06
CA THR A 44 -15.56 52.80 -1.04
C THR A 44 -15.00 53.29 0.29
N ASP A 45 -13.69 53.57 0.35
CA ASP A 45 -13.22 54.73 1.09
C ASP A 45 -11.88 55.29 0.57
N SER A 46 -11.92 56.61 0.40
CA SER A 46 -10.89 57.63 0.56
C SER A 46 -9.51 57.48 -0.11
N ILE A 47 -9.29 58.37 -1.08
CA ILE A 47 -8.01 58.73 -1.69
C ILE A 47 -7.33 59.80 -0.82
N GLN A 48 -6.12 59.53 -0.33
CA GLN A 48 -5.13 60.56 -0.03
C GLN A 48 -3.73 60.04 -0.35
N ARG A 49 -3.10 60.65 -1.36
CA ARG A 49 -1.66 60.48 -1.65
C ARG A 49 -0.84 61.35 -0.70
N PRO A 50 0.36 60.89 -0.33
CA PRO A 50 1.52 61.76 -0.47
C PRO A 50 2.70 61.10 -1.18
N THR A 51 3.55 61.97 -1.72
CA THR A 51 4.75 61.83 -2.56
C THR A 51 5.93 61.03 -1.95
N PRO A 52 6.92 60.63 -2.76
CA PRO A 52 7.86 59.55 -2.45
C PRO A 52 9.08 60.01 -1.63
N ALA A 53 9.44 59.23 -0.61
CA ALA A 53 10.69 59.34 0.14
C ALA A 53 11.57 58.09 -0.07
N ALA A 54 12.88 58.31 0.01
CA ALA A 54 14.01 57.48 -0.40
C ALA A 54 14.04 55.99 0.07
N PRO A 55 14.78 55.11 -0.63
CA PRO A 55 14.81 53.68 -0.35
C PRO A 55 15.62 53.35 0.92
N VAL A 56 14.93 52.83 1.94
CA VAL A 56 15.57 52.14 3.07
C VAL A 56 16.03 50.77 2.59
N ARG A 57 17.35 50.57 2.54
CA ARG A 57 17.97 49.25 2.39
C ARG A 57 17.57 48.37 3.58
N LEU A 58 16.58 47.50 3.38
CA LEU A 58 16.34 46.38 4.26
C LEU A 58 17.38 45.30 3.94
N ILE A 59 18.48 45.28 4.69
CA ILE A 59 19.41 44.16 4.67
C ILE A 59 18.69 42.99 5.36
N ILE A 60 18.01 42.15 4.58
CA ILE A 60 17.56 40.84 5.04
C ILE A 60 18.83 39.98 5.12
N THR A 61 19.45 39.94 6.29
CA THR A 61 20.41 38.89 6.61
C THR A 61 19.63 37.58 6.68
N THR A 62 19.76 36.74 5.66
CA THR A 62 19.24 35.36 5.71
C THR A 62 20.05 34.60 6.75
N ASN A 63 19.53 34.57 7.99
CA ASN A 63 20.04 33.76 9.08
C ASN A 63 19.61 32.30 8.88
N THR A 64 20.28 31.61 7.96
CA THR A 64 20.10 30.18 7.68
C THR A 64 20.55 29.28 8.84
N GLY A 65 21.22 29.83 9.87
CA GLY A 65 21.63 29.10 11.06
C GLY A 65 20.56 28.95 12.15
N HIS A 66 19.67 29.95 12.29
CA HIS A 66 18.65 29.94 13.37
C HIS A 66 17.45 29.04 13.05
N ALA A 67 17.03 28.97 11.78
CA ALA A 67 15.91 28.11 11.36
C ALA A 67 16.24 26.62 11.52
N SER A 68 17.49 26.22 11.23
CA SER A 68 17.93 24.83 11.36
C SER A 68 17.99 24.40 12.84
N ARG A 69 18.45 25.27 13.75
CA ARG A 69 18.47 25.00 15.20
C ARG A 69 17.08 24.91 15.82
N LEU A 70 16.14 25.76 15.39
CA LEU A 70 14.76 25.70 15.89
C LEU A 70 14.04 24.45 15.38
N SER A 71 14.25 24.07 14.11
CA SER A 71 13.63 22.86 13.53
C SER A 71 14.12 21.56 14.19
N THR A 72 15.44 21.44 14.45
CA THR A 72 15.99 20.26 15.12
C THR A 72 15.53 20.16 16.57
N THR A 73 15.36 21.30 17.26
CA THR A 73 14.89 21.31 18.66
C THR A 73 13.44 20.86 18.78
N VAL A 74 12.57 21.32 17.88
CA VAL A 74 11.15 20.91 17.85
C VAL A 74 11.02 19.41 17.51
N HIS A 75 11.77 18.92 16.51
CA HIS A 75 11.75 17.50 16.13
C HIS A 75 12.22 16.58 17.27
N ASN A 76 13.22 17.02 18.03
CA ASN A 76 13.74 16.27 19.17
C ASN A 76 12.76 16.27 20.36
N MET A 77 12.00 17.36 20.56
CA MET A 77 10.94 17.41 21.56
C MET A 77 9.77 16.47 21.22
N ASP A 78 9.36 16.40 19.96
CA ASP A 78 8.26 15.51 19.55
C ASP A 78 8.66 14.04 19.60
N ARG A 79 9.90 13.71 19.23
CA ARG A 79 10.44 12.35 19.36
C ARG A 79 10.51 11.88 20.82
N ARG A 80 10.98 12.73 21.73
CA ARG A 80 11.00 12.44 23.18
C ARG A 80 9.61 12.22 23.75
N ARG A 81 8.61 12.99 23.29
CA ARG A 81 7.22 12.80 23.71
C ARG A 81 6.65 11.46 23.22
N VAL A 82 6.92 11.08 21.98
CA VAL A 82 6.51 9.78 21.43
C VAL A 82 7.17 8.64 22.21
N GLU A 83 8.46 8.74 22.50
CA GLU A 83 9.19 7.76 23.32
C GLU A 83 8.66 7.68 24.76
N GLU A 84 8.30 8.80 25.37
CA GLU A 84 7.67 8.84 26.71
C GLU A 84 6.28 8.20 26.70
N VAL A 85 5.48 8.46 25.66
CA VAL A 85 4.14 7.87 25.50
C VAL A 85 4.24 6.36 25.24
N LEU A 86 5.18 5.92 24.41
CA LEU A 86 5.45 4.50 24.17
C LEU A 86 5.90 3.79 25.45
N ARG A 87 6.82 4.39 26.22
CA ARG A 87 7.21 3.85 27.53
C ARG A 87 6.04 3.73 28.50
N LYS A 88 5.19 4.76 28.59
CA LYS A 88 3.98 4.69 29.43
C LYS A 88 3.01 3.62 28.94
N LEU A 89 2.87 3.44 27.62
CA LEU A 89 2.07 2.38 27.02
C LEU A 89 2.64 0.99 27.32
N ASP A 90 3.95 0.84 27.22
CA ASP A 90 4.67 -0.40 27.53
C ASP A 90 4.57 -0.69 29.03
N ASP A 91 4.78 0.29 29.92
CA ASP A 91 4.59 0.14 31.37
C ASP A 91 3.14 -0.23 31.73
N LEU A 92 2.14 0.31 31.03
CA LEU A 92 0.74 -0.05 31.22
C LEU A 92 0.39 -1.42 30.63
N GLN A 93 1.06 -1.84 29.55
CA GLN A 93 0.89 -3.15 28.92
C GLN A 93 1.66 -4.26 29.65
N GLU A 94 2.81 -3.95 30.25
CA GLU A 94 3.66 -4.87 31.01
C GLU A 94 3.22 -4.92 32.49
N GLY A 95 2.89 -3.78 33.09
CA GLY A 95 2.23 -3.71 34.40
C GLY A 95 0.79 -4.26 34.36
N GLY A 96 0.15 -4.23 33.19
CA GLY A 96 -1.08 -4.95 32.85
C GLY A 96 -0.82 -6.27 32.09
N GLY A 97 0.42 -6.77 32.07
CA GLY A 97 0.90 -7.88 31.23
C GLY A 97 0.30 -9.25 31.55
N GLN A 98 -0.58 -9.31 32.54
CA GLN A 98 -1.56 -10.37 32.60
C GLN A 98 -2.69 -10.00 31.66
N GLU A 99 -2.62 -10.51 30.42
CA GLU A 99 -3.80 -10.65 29.55
C GLU A 99 -5.01 -10.98 30.44
N ILE A 100 -5.94 -10.04 30.55
CA ILE A 100 -7.13 -10.17 31.41
C ILE A 100 -8.06 -11.14 30.71
N SER A 101 -7.64 -12.40 30.61
CA SER A 101 -8.45 -13.50 30.17
C SER A 101 -9.13 -14.07 31.41
N ILE A 102 -10.39 -14.44 31.26
CA ILE A 102 -11.18 -15.10 32.31
C ILE A 102 -10.39 -16.28 32.91
N LEU A 103 -9.57 -16.95 32.09
CA LEU A 103 -8.72 -18.07 32.48
C LEU A 103 -7.65 -17.66 33.51
N LYS A 104 -6.93 -16.54 33.33
CA LYS A 104 -5.93 -16.05 34.30
C LYS A 104 -6.56 -15.48 35.58
N ILE A 105 -7.76 -14.90 35.47
CA ILE A 105 -8.51 -14.45 36.66
C ILE A 105 -9.05 -15.66 37.47
N SER A 106 -9.37 -16.77 36.81
CA SER A 106 -9.84 -18.00 37.45
C SER A 106 -8.73 -18.93 37.95
N GLU A 107 -7.48 -18.68 37.56
CA GLU A 107 -6.31 -19.48 37.96
C GLU A 107 -6.05 -19.47 39.48
N PRO A 108 -6.13 -18.34 40.20
CA PRO A 108 -6.05 -18.33 41.67
C PRO A 108 -7.18 -19.13 42.35
N ILE A 109 -8.37 -19.14 41.74
CA ILE A 109 -9.54 -19.87 42.27
C ILE A 109 -9.35 -21.37 42.09
N SER A 110 -8.87 -21.79 40.91
CA SER A 110 -8.64 -23.20 40.58
C SER A 110 -7.45 -23.79 41.34
N SER A 111 -6.37 -23.02 41.52
CA SER A 111 -5.18 -23.43 42.26
C SER A 111 -5.42 -23.53 43.77
N ALA A 112 -6.26 -22.67 44.35
CA ALA A 112 -6.70 -22.80 45.74
C ALA A 112 -7.49 -24.11 45.98
N MET A 113 -8.36 -24.51 45.05
CA MET A 113 -9.10 -25.77 45.14
C MET A 113 -8.20 -27.02 44.99
N GLY A 114 -7.08 -26.91 44.26
CA GLY A 114 -6.09 -27.99 44.13
C GLY A 114 -5.13 -28.11 45.32
N GLN A 115 -4.81 -27.02 46.01
CA GLN A 115 -3.88 -27.03 47.16
C GLN A 115 -4.50 -27.63 48.43
N ASP A 116 -5.81 -27.48 48.63
CA ASP A 116 -6.51 -28.12 49.75
C ASP A 116 -6.58 -29.66 49.62
N ALA A 117 -6.42 -30.19 48.39
CA ALA A 117 -6.34 -31.62 48.13
C ALA A 117 -4.91 -32.19 48.30
N ALA A 118 -3.87 -31.36 48.15
CA ALA A 118 -2.47 -31.80 48.19
C ALA A 118 -1.88 -31.85 49.61
N ASN A 119 -2.40 -31.04 50.55
CA ASN A 119 -1.81 -30.92 51.89
C ASN A 119 -2.40 -31.88 52.93
N ASN A 120 -3.26 -32.82 52.55
CA ASN A 120 -3.92 -33.75 53.46
C ASN A 120 -3.93 -35.20 52.94
N THR A 121 -2.77 -35.76 52.63
CA THR A 121 -2.62 -37.19 52.30
C THR A 121 -2.25 -38.04 53.52
N ALA A 122 -3.27 -38.46 54.27
CA ALA A 122 -3.30 -39.75 54.96
C ALA A 122 -4.72 -40.36 54.98
N ALA A 123 -5.55 -40.05 53.97
CA ALA A 123 -6.76 -40.79 53.67
C ALA A 123 -7.12 -40.51 52.22
N ALA A 124 -6.91 -41.50 51.35
CA ALA A 124 -7.32 -41.41 49.95
C ALA A 124 -8.83 -41.09 49.88
N PRO A 125 -9.25 -39.97 49.26
CA PRO A 125 -10.66 -39.77 49.00
C PRO A 125 -11.03 -40.68 47.83
N ARG A 126 -11.88 -41.67 48.11
CA ARG A 126 -12.55 -42.46 47.08
C ARG A 126 -13.55 -41.54 46.37
N THR A 127 -13.09 -40.69 45.46
CA THR A 127 -13.96 -39.91 44.59
C THR A 127 -14.21 -40.71 43.32
N SER A 128 -15.32 -41.43 43.29
CA SER A 128 -15.88 -42.03 42.08
C SER A 128 -16.53 -40.94 41.21
N ASP A 129 -15.76 -39.92 40.85
CA ASP A 129 -16.18 -38.82 39.99
C ASP A 129 -15.51 -38.97 38.62
N ALA A 130 -16.33 -39.24 37.60
CA ALA A 130 -15.90 -39.39 36.21
C ALA A 130 -15.56 -38.04 35.54
N SER A 131 -15.60 -36.94 36.29
CA SER A 131 -15.39 -35.57 35.78
C SER A 131 -13.94 -35.09 35.87
N SER A 132 -13.01 -35.87 36.43
CA SER A 132 -11.60 -35.45 36.55
C SER A 132 -10.77 -35.61 35.28
N SER A 133 -11.30 -36.27 34.23
CA SER A 133 -10.56 -36.53 32.99
C SER A 133 -10.49 -35.34 32.02
N SER A 134 -11.20 -34.22 32.26
CA SER A 134 -11.08 -33.01 31.42
C SER A 134 -10.05 -32.00 31.93
N MET A 135 -9.46 -32.22 33.12
CA MET A 135 -8.51 -31.27 33.73
C MET A 135 -7.06 -31.43 33.25
N ASP A 136 -6.73 -32.46 32.45
CA ASP A 136 -5.36 -32.73 31.97
C ASP A 136 -4.98 -31.92 30.71
N ALA A 137 -5.96 -31.31 30.04
CA ALA A 137 -5.75 -30.31 29.00
C ALA A 137 -6.27 -28.97 29.52
N GLY A 138 -5.40 -27.97 29.66
CA GLY A 138 -5.74 -26.68 30.25
C GLY A 138 -7.07 -26.10 29.74
N PRO A 139 -7.82 -25.38 30.59
CA PRO A 139 -9.21 -25.01 30.33
C PRO A 139 -9.31 -24.20 29.03
N THR A 140 -9.82 -24.84 27.98
CA THR A 140 -10.21 -24.16 26.75
C THR A 140 -11.60 -23.54 26.95
N PRO A 141 -11.92 -22.39 26.32
CA PRO A 141 -13.19 -21.70 26.53
C PRO A 141 -14.41 -22.58 26.20
N ALA A 142 -14.28 -23.48 25.22
CA ALA A 142 -15.33 -24.46 24.89
C ALA A 142 -15.50 -25.55 25.96
N SER A 143 -14.41 -25.98 26.62
CA SER A 143 -14.48 -26.93 27.75
C SER A 143 -15.17 -26.29 28.95
N LEU A 144 -14.85 -25.03 29.25
CA LEU A 144 -15.44 -24.31 30.39
C LEU A 144 -16.96 -24.16 30.24
N GLU A 145 -17.45 -23.90 29.03
CA GLU A 145 -18.88 -23.79 28.76
C GLU A 145 -19.60 -25.13 28.97
N ALA A 146 -19.00 -26.24 28.52
CA ALA A 146 -19.52 -27.58 28.75
C ALA A 146 -19.56 -27.95 30.24
N ASP A 147 -18.49 -27.65 30.99
CA ASP A 147 -18.41 -27.89 32.43
C ASP A 147 -19.45 -27.07 33.20
N LEU A 148 -19.63 -25.79 32.85
CA LEU A 148 -20.66 -24.93 33.46
C LEU A 148 -22.08 -25.42 33.17
N ALA A 149 -22.34 -25.94 31.97
CA ALA A 149 -23.61 -26.56 31.64
C ALA A 149 -23.85 -27.83 32.46
N HIS A 150 -22.83 -28.69 32.58
CA HIS A 150 -22.89 -29.92 33.38
C HIS A 150 -23.17 -29.62 34.86
N TYR A 151 -22.42 -28.70 35.47
CA TYR A 151 -22.64 -28.32 36.87
C TYR A 151 -24.01 -27.69 37.11
N ARG A 152 -24.50 -26.86 36.19
CA ARG A 152 -25.87 -26.33 36.28
C ARG A 152 -26.91 -27.43 36.34
N GLU A 153 -26.80 -28.45 35.50
CA GLU A 153 -27.72 -29.58 35.49
C GLU A 153 -27.61 -30.42 36.77
N LEU A 154 -26.38 -30.73 37.20
CA LEU A 154 -26.12 -31.50 38.42
C LEU A 154 -26.69 -30.79 39.66
N PHE A 155 -26.40 -29.50 39.83
CA PHE A 155 -26.91 -28.73 40.96
C PHE A 155 -28.41 -28.52 40.89
N ALA A 156 -29.01 -28.40 39.70
CA ALA A 156 -30.46 -28.35 39.54
C ALA A 156 -31.11 -29.67 40.02
N LYS A 157 -30.56 -30.82 39.65
CA LYS A 157 -31.02 -32.14 40.11
C LYS A 157 -30.86 -32.30 41.62
N LEU A 158 -29.70 -31.92 42.16
CA LEU A 158 -29.42 -32.02 43.59
C LEU A 158 -30.36 -31.13 44.42
N ARG A 159 -30.56 -29.88 43.97
CA ARG A 159 -31.49 -28.94 44.60
C ARG A 159 -32.93 -29.46 44.55
N PHE A 160 -33.35 -30.05 43.43
CA PHE A 160 -34.67 -30.66 43.31
C PHE A 160 -34.83 -31.81 44.32
N SER A 161 -33.90 -32.75 44.34
CA SER A 161 -33.90 -33.90 45.26
C SER A 161 -33.92 -33.45 46.72
N TYR A 162 -33.12 -32.45 47.08
CA TYR A 162 -33.05 -31.95 48.45
C TYR A 162 -34.36 -31.28 48.89
N VAL A 163 -34.91 -30.39 48.05
CA VAL A 163 -36.19 -29.73 48.36
C VAL A 163 -37.32 -30.75 48.45
N GLU A 164 -37.35 -31.75 47.57
CA GLU A 164 -38.31 -32.85 47.63
C GLU A 164 -38.17 -33.66 48.94
N GLN A 165 -36.95 -34.00 49.34
CA GLN A 165 -36.71 -34.75 50.56
C GLN A 165 -37.13 -33.96 51.81
N VAL A 166 -36.68 -32.70 51.92
CA VAL A 166 -37.02 -31.83 53.06
C VAL A 166 -38.53 -31.58 53.14
N THR A 167 -39.20 -31.43 52.00
CA THR A 167 -40.66 -31.25 51.98
C THR A 167 -41.41 -32.53 52.36
N LYS A 168 -40.99 -33.69 51.86
CA LYS A 168 -41.53 -35.00 52.29
C LYS A 168 -41.36 -35.22 53.79
N GLU A 169 -40.17 -34.97 54.32
CA GLU A 169 -39.89 -35.13 55.75
C GLU A 169 -40.72 -34.15 56.59
N LYS A 170 -40.77 -32.87 56.21
CA LYS A 170 -41.56 -31.86 56.91
C LYS A 170 -43.05 -32.19 56.89
N PHE A 171 -43.56 -32.75 55.80
CA PHE A 171 -44.95 -33.21 55.69
C PHE A 171 -45.23 -34.38 56.64
N ILE A 172 -44.39 -35.40 56.66
CA ILE A 172 -44.55 -36.54 57.58
C ILE A 172 -44.49 -36.04 59.03
N ARG A 173 -43.53 -35.17 59.35
CA ARG A 173 -43.39 -34.61 60.71
C ARG A 173 -44.58 -33.74 61.10
N ALA A 174 -45.22 -33.04 60.17
CA ALA A 174 -46.41 -32.24 60.43
C ALA A 174 -47.65 -33.11 60.76
N ILE A 175 -47.73 -34.31 60.16
CA ILE A 175 -48.84 -35.26 60.39
C ILE A 175 -48.60 -36.11 61.64
N VAL A 176 -47.36 -36.57 61.85
CA VAL A 176 -46.99 -37.52 62.91
C VAL A 176 -46.51 -36.80 64.18
N GLY A 177 -46.14 -35.52 64.10
CA GLY A 177 -45.72 -34.72 65.25
C GLY A 177 -46.86 -34.46 66.23
N ASP A 178 -46.53 -34.41 67.52
CA ASP A 178 -47.48 -34.12 68.60
C ASP A 178 -47.13 -32.76 69.22
N PRO A 179 -47.97 -31.70 69.08
CA PRO A 179 -49.30 -31.68 68.46
C PRO A 179 -49.27 -31.60 66.91
N PRO A 180 -50.27 -32.17 66.22
CA PRO A 180 -50.32 -32.17 64.76
C PRO A 180 -50.51 -30.76 64.21
N LEU A 181 -49.76 -30.42 63.17
CA LEU A 181 -49.81 -29.10 62.56
C LEU A 181 -51.02 -29.00 61.62
N ILE A 182 -52.12 -28.43 62.11
CA ILE A 182 -53.32 -28.15 61.31
C ILE A 182 -53.16 -26.77 60.68
N VAL A 183 -52.95 -26.73 59.36
CA VAL A 183 -52.90 -25.47 58.61
C VAL A 183 -54.31 -24.88 58.55
N THR A 184 -54.50 -23.68 59.10
CA THR A 184 -55.79 -23.00 59.04
C THR A 184 -55.95 -22.26 57.70
N PRO A 185 -57.19 -22.03 57.22
CA PRO A 185 -57.42 -21.21 56.03
C PRO A 185 -56.86 -19.78 56.15
N GLN A 186 -56.74 -19.26 57.37
CA GLN A 186 -56.12 -17.96 57.63
C GLN A 186 -54.61 -18.00 57.40
N ASP A 187 -53.93 -19.07 57.80
CA ASP A 187 -52.49 -19.27 57.55
C ASP A 187 -52.20 -19.37 56.05
N THR A 188 -53.08 -20.01 55.28
CA THR A 188 -52.92 -20.08 53.82
C THR A 188 -53.04 -18.70 53.17
N VAL A 189 -54.01 -17.88 53.59
CA VAL A 189 -54.16 -16.51 53.08
C VAL A 189 -52.97 -15.63 53.47
N ALA A 190 -52.48 -15.75 54.71
CA ALA A 190 -51.27 -15.05 55.16
C ALA A 190 -50.03 -15.46 54.33
N LEU A 191 -49.84 -16.76 54.08
CA LEU A 191 -48.73 -17.27 53.25
C LEU A 191 -48.87 -16.88 51.77
N GLU A 192 -50.09 -16.79 51.24
CA GLU A 192 -50.34 -16.32 49.87
C GLU A 192 -49.98 -14.85 49.71
N THR A 193 -50.35 -14.00 50.67
CA THR A 193 -50.00 -12.57 50.64
C THR A 193 -48.49 -12.37 50.73
N GLN A 194 -47.81 -13.08 51.63
CA GLN A 194 -46.33 -13.06 51.75
C GLN A 194 -45.64 -13.59 50.49
N ASN A 195 -46.14 -14.67 49.90
CA ASN A 195 -45.58 -15.16 48.64
C ASN A 195 -45.80 -14.18 47.49
N ARG A 196 -46.93 -13.47 47.47
CA ARG A 196 -47.21 -12.47 46.43
C ARG A 196 -46.27 -11.28 46.52
N THR A 197 -45.97 -10.79 47.73
CA THR A 197 -44.99 -9.72 47.95
C THR A 197 -43.57 -10.18 47.66
N ALA A 198 -43.18 -11.37 48.11
CA ALA A 198 -41.86 -11.93 47.80
C ALA A 198 -41.68 -12.18 46.29
N LYS A 199 -42.72 -12.66 45.60
CA LYS A 199 -42.71 -12.85 44.14
C LYS A 199 -42.61 -11.53 43.40
N SER A 200 -43.27 -10.46 43.84
CA SER A 200 -43.14 -9.15 43.18
C SER A 200 -41.74 -8.56 43.38
N GLN A 201 -41.17 -8.67 44.59
CA GLN A 201 -39.80 -8.27 44.88
C GLN A 201 -38.78 -9.05 44.04
N LEU A 202 -38.93 -10.38 43.97
CA LEU A 202 -38.06 -11.22 43.15
C LEU A 202 -38.14 -10.86 41.66
N LYS A 203 -39.33 -10.53 41.15
CA LYS A 203 -39.49 -10.08 39.76
C LYS A 203 -38.79 -8.74 39.51
N ALA A 204 -38.91 -7.79 40.45
CA ALA A 204 -38.23 -6.50 40.35
C ALA A 204 -36.70 -6.67 40.36
N LEU A 205 -36.17 -7.44 41.29
CA LEU A 205 -34.73 -7.73 41.39
C LEU A 205 -34.21 -8.48 40.15
N LYS A 206 -34.97 -9.45 39.62
CA LYS A 206 -34.59 -10.15 38.38
C LYS A 206 -34.50 -9.20 37.18
N ALA A 207 -35.42 -8.24 37.08
CA ALA A 207 -35.38 -7.23 36.03
C ALA A 207 -34.15 -6.32 36.19
N GLU A 208 -33.87 -5.84 37.41
CA GLU A 208 -32.69 -5.02 37.71
C GLU A 208 -31.38 -5.76 37.39
N VAL A 209 -31.26 -7.03 37.77
CA VAL A 209 -30.09 -7.85 37.44
C VAL A 209 -29.96 -8.06 35.94
N ALA A 210 -31.06 -8.30 35.21
CA ALA A 210 -31.03 -8.44 33.76
C ALA A 210 -30.56 -7.14 33.08
N ASP A 211 -31.05 -5.99 33.54
CA ASP A 211 -30.63 -4.67 33.03
C ASP A 211 -29.14 -4.40 33.32
N ALA A 212 -28.68 -4.72 34.53
CA ALA A 212 -27.27 -4.58 34.91
C ALA A 212 -26.36 -5.47 34.06
N VAL A 213 -26.77 -6.71 33.77
CA VAL A 213 -26.03 -7.63 32.90
C VAL A 213 -25.99 -7.09 31.46
N ALA A 214 -27.11 -6.60 30.94
CA ALA A 214 -27.14 -6.00 29.60
C ALA A 214 -26.22 -4.78 29.48
N GLU A 215 -26.18 -3.92 30.50
CA GLU A 215 -25.24 -2.78 30.56
C GLU A 215 -23.79 -3.22 30.66
N LEU A 216 -23.49 -4.27 31.43
CA LEU A 216 -22.14 -4.85 31.52
C LEU A 216 -21.70 -5.43 30.18
N GLU A 217 -22.56 -6.15 29.47
CA GLU A 217 -22.25 -6.66 28.14
C GLU A 217 -21.99 -5.53 27.14
N ARG A 218 -22.83 -4.48 27.16
CA ARG A 218 -22.67 -3.31 26.30
C ARG A 218 -21.33 -2.63 26.55
N LYS A 219 -21.00 -2.37 27.82
CA LYS A 219 -19.72 -1.77 28.23
C LYS A 219 -18.53 -2.67 27.91
N GLY A 220 -18.67 -3.98 28.08
CA GLY A 220 -17.64 -4.96 27.72
C GLY A 220 -17.33 -4.96 26.23
N ARG A 221 -18.36 -4.96 25.38
CA ARG A 221 -18.19 -4.84 23.91
C ARG A 221 -17.57 -3.51 23.50
N GLU A 222 -18.00 -2.41 24.12
CA GLU A 222 -17.44 -1.09 23.88
C GLU A 222 -15.96 -1.00 24.28
N LEU A 223 -15.61 -1.53 25.45
CA LEU A 223 -14.24 -1.58 25.96
C LEU A 223 -13.34 -2.41 25.05
N SER A 224 -13.82 -3.59 24.61
CA SER A 224 -13.09 -4.44 23.66
C SER A 224 -12.77 -3.69 22.36
N ARG A 225 -13.75 -2.99 21.77
CA ARG A 225 -13.51 -2.19 20.55
C ARG A 225 -12.49 -1.07 20.77
N ARG A 226 -12.59 -0.36 21.89
CA ARG A 226 -11.64 0.71 22.25
C ARG A 226 -10.24 0.16 22.46
N TYR A 227 -10.12 -0.99 23.11
CA TYR A 227 -8.84 -1.66 23.34
C TYR A 227 -8.16 -2.06 22.03
N GLU A 228 -8.91 -2.65 21.09
CA GLU A 228 -8.37 -2.97 19.76
C GLU A 228 -7.93 -1.72 18.99
N GLY A 229 -8.68 -0.61 19.10
CA GLY A 229 -8.29 0.68 18.53
C GLY A 229 -6.96 1.18 19.09
N VAL A 230 -6.84 1.25 20.43
CA VAL A 230 -5.60 1.66 21.10
C VAL A 230 -4.43 0.74 20.75
N ARG A 231 -4.66 -0.57 20.63
CA ARG A 231 -3.65 -1.54 20.22
C ARG A 231 -3.14 -1.28 18.81
N ALA A 232 -4.04 -1.00 17.86
CA ALA A 232 -3.67 -0.67 16.49
C ALA A 232 -2.89 0.66 16.40
N GLU A 233 -3.34 1.68 17.14
CA GLU A 233 -2.65 2.97 17.22
C GLU A 233 -1.26 2.84 17.87
N ALA A 234 -1.14 2.05 18.94
CA ALA A 234 0.15 1.77 19.57
C ALA A 234 1.12 1.06 18.61
N ALA A 235 0.64 0.10 17.82
CA ALA A 235 1.45 -0.54 16.78
C ALA A 235 1.91 0.46 15.71
N ALA A 236 1.04 1.38 15.29
CA ALA A 236 1.40 2.44 14.35
C ALA A 236 2.44 3.41 14.94
N LEU A 237 2.30 3.79 16.21
CA LEU A 237 3.26 4.63 16.94
C LEU A 237 4.62 3.95 17.08
N ARG A 238 4.67 2.63 17.32
CA ARG A 238 5.92 1.86 17.36
C ARG A 238 6.65 1.84 16.00
N ALA A 239 5.92 1.84 14.89
CA ALA A 239 6.49 1.82 13.54
C ALA A 239 6.90 3.21 13.00
N LEU A 240 6.46 4.29 13.64
CA LEU A 240 6.72 5.68 13.21
C LEU A 240 8.19 6.10 13.29
N PRO A 241 8.94 5.80 14.38
CA PRO A 241 10.36 6.13 14.49
C PRO A 241 11.21 5.56 13.34
N ASP A 242 10.98 4.31 12.94
CA ASP A 242 11.70 3.67 11.84
C ASP A 242 11.42 4.35 10.50
N LYS A 243 10.16 4.73 10.26
CA LYS A 243 9.76 5.49 9.07
C LYS A 243 10.42 6.87 9.04
N ILE A 244 10.47 7.55 10.19
CA ILE A 244 11.13 8.86 10.30
C ILE A 244 12.63 8.71 10.01
N ALA A 245 13.30 7.74 10.63
CA ALA A 245 14.72 7.46 10.38
C ALA A 245 14.99 7.17 8.88
N GLY A 246 14.14 6.36 8.24
CA GLY A 246 14.25 6.08 6.81
C GLY A 246 14.02 7.31 5.92
N LEU A 247 13.13 8.23 6.31
CA LEU A 247 12.94 9.50 5.60
C LEU A 247 14.12 10.45 5.81
N GLU A 248 14.67 10.53 7.03
CA GLU A 248 15.86 11.32 7.35
C GLU A 248 17.08 10.84 6.55
N GLU A 249 17.29 9.53 6.44
CA GLU A 249 18.35 8.94 5.62
C GLU A 249 18.18 9.30 4.13
N ARG A 250 16.95 9.21 3.60
CA ARG A 250 16.65 9.60 2.21
C ARG A 250 16.90 11.09 1.99
N ILE A 251 16.50 11.95 2.92
CA ILE A 251 16.78 13.39 2.85
C ILE A 251 18.30 13.63 2.88
N ALA A 252 19.04 12.94 3.75
CA ALA A 252 20.49 13.05 3.80
C ALA A 252 21.15 12.54 2.50
N ALA A 253 20.64 11.48 1.90
CA ALA A 253 21.10 10.99 0.59
C ALA A 253 20.83 11.98 -0.53
N LEU A 254 19.61 12.56 -0.58
CA LEU A 254 19.25 13.59 -1.55
C LEU A 254 20.06 14.87 -1.37
N ARG A 255 20.34 15.27 -0.12
CA ARG A 255 21.22 16.42 0.16
C ARG A 255 22.64 16.15 -0.30
N ARG A 256 23.18 14.95 -0.09
CA ARG A 256 24.50 14.56 -0.62
C ARG A 256 24.52 14.54 -2.14
N ALA A 257 23.47 14.04 -2.78
CA ALA A 257 23.35 13.97 -4.23
C ALA A 257 23.12 15.35 -4.89
N GLY A 258 22.41 16.24 -4.20
CA GLY A 258 22.13 17.60 -4.63
C GLY A 258 23.12 18.64 -4.12
N ASP A 259 24.18 18.24 -3.42
CA ASP A 259 25.22 19.16 -2.96
C ASP A 259 26.01 19.63 -4.18
N PRO A 260 25.96 20.92 -4.54
CA PRO A 260 26.63 21.45 -5.74
C PRO A 260 28.16 21.26 -5.74
N GLY A 261 28.76 20.86 -4.62
CA GLY A 261 30.19 20.53 -4.51
C GLY A 261 30.58 19.09 -4.85
N ALA A 262 29.63 18.17 -5.04
CA ALA A 262 29.92 16.73 -5.19
C ALA A 262 29.84 16.21 -6.64
N GLY A 263 29.41 17.03 -7.60
CA GLY A 263 29.33 16.65 -9.01
C GLY A 263 30.50 17.20 -9.82
N ASP A 264 31.07 16.38 -10.70
CA ASP A 264 32.14 16.75 -11.65
C ASP A 264 31.75 17.89 -12.62
N ASN A 265 30.46 18.29 -12.67
CA ASN A 265 29.95 19.32 -13.57
C ASN A 265 29.65 20.65 -12.82
N PRO A 266 30.53 21.66 -12.92
CA PRO A 266 30.35 22.97 -12.27
C PRO A 266 29.13 23.75 -12.79
N LEU A 267 28.54 23.33 -13.92
CA LEU A 267 27.31 23.89 -14.48
C LEU A 267 26.05 23.48 -13.68
N LEU A 268 26.09 22.36 -12.95
CA LEU A 268 24.98 21.91 -12.09
C LEU A 268 24.99 22.60 -10.72
N ALA A 269 26.11 23.24 -10.37
CA ALA A 269 26.31 24.01 -9.15
C ALA A 269 25.89 25.49 -9.26
N LEU A 270 25.38 25.89 -10.43
CA LEU A 270 25.08 27.29 -10.70
C LEU A 270 23.80 27.73 -9.98
N PRO A 271 23.77 28.95 -9.41
CA PRO A 271 22.53 29.51 -8.86
C PRO A 271 21.50 29.66 -9.98
N LEU A 272 20.20 29.59 -9.61
CA LEU A 272 19.09 29.62 -10.56
C LEU A 272 19.14 30.82 -11.53
N SER A 273 19.59 31.98 -11.07
CA SER A 273 19.77 33.15 -11.93
C SER A 273 20.80 32.93 -13.04
N ARG A 274 21.91 32.24 -12.72
CA ARG A 274 22.99 31.96 -13.68
C ARG A 274 22.63 30.83 -14.63
N THR A 275 21.85 29.84 -14.19
CA THR A 275 21.33 28.80 -15.09
C THR A 275 20.33 29.38 -16.09
N LEU A 276 19.45 30.29 -15.67
CA LEU A 276 18.53 30.98 -16.57
C LEU A 276 19.27 31.79 -17.64
N GLN A 277 20.29 32.57 -17.24
CA GLN A 277 21.14 33.29 -18.20
C GLN A 277 21.79 32.35 -19.22
N LEU A 278 22.37 31.25 -18.75
CA LEU A 278 23.03 30.28 -19.63
C LEU A 278 22.03 29.59 -20.57
N VAL A 279 20.81 29.32 -20.11
CA VAL A 279 19.73 28.80 -20.97
C VAL A 279 19.37 29.81 -22.07
N ASP A 280 19.30 31.09 -21.74
CA ASP A 280 18.98 32.14 -22.72
C ASP A 280 20.12 32.35 -23.73
N GLU A 281 21.38 32.31 -23.27
CA GLU A 281 22.58 32.31 -24.14
C GLU A 281 22.54 31.12 -25.12
N ARG A 282 22.29 29.90 -24.63
CA ARG A 282 22.20 28.70 -25.46
C ARG A 282 21.02 28.74 -26.44
N ARG A 283 19.90 29.34 -26.05
CA ARG A 283 18.75 29.55 -26.95
C ARG A 283 19.11 30.52 -28.07
N ALA A 284 19.80 31.62 -27.76
CA ALA A 284 20.26 32.58 -28.77
C ALA A 284 21.25 31.93 -29.76
N GLU A 285 22.22 31.16 -29.26
CA GLU A 285 23.15 30.38 -30.11
C GLU A 285 22.41 29.42 -31.04
N ARG A 286 21.41 28.69 -30.50
CA ARG A 286 20.62 27.75 -31.29
C ARG A 286 19.82 28.46 -32.38
N HIS A 287 19.22 29.60 -32.07
CA HIS A 287 18.51 30.40 -33.07
C HIS A 287 19.43 30.92 -34.17
N GLU A 288 20.66 31.29 -33.84
CA GLU A 288 21.65 31.71 -34.85
C GLU A 288 22.09 30.55 -35.74
N LEU A 289 22.36 29.37 -35.17
CA LEU A 289 22.66 28.16 -35.93
C LEU A 289 21.49 27.75 -36.85
N ASP A 290 20.24 27.87 -36.38
CA ASP A 290 19.06 27.58 -37.19
C ASP A 290 18.94 28.54 -38.39
N ARG A 291 19.25 29.84 -38.21
CA ARG A 291 19.31 30.81 -39.32
C ARG A 291 20.39 30.46 -40.32
N GLN A 292 21.58 30.09 -39.85
CA GLN A 292 22.69 29.67 -40.71
C GLN A 292 22.34 28.41 -41.50
N LEU A 293 21.70 27.42 -40.84
CA LEU A 293 21.19 26.22 -41.50
C LEU A 293 20.15 26.56 -42.56
N GLN A 294 19.21 27.46 -42.28
CA GLN A 294 18.21 27.88 -43.25
C GLN A 294 18.84 28.59 -44.45
N GLN A 295 19.83 29.46 -44.22
CA GLN A 295 20.59 30.11 -45.28
C GLN A 295 21.33 29.09 -46.15
N LEU A 296 22.06 28.13 -45.55
CA LEU A 296 22.76 27.08 -46.28
C LEU A 296 21.79 26.18 -47.06
N ARG A 297 20.65 25.80 -46.46
CA ARG A 297 19.59 25.03 -47.14
C ARG A 297 19.02 25.78 -48.35
N SER A 298 18.93 27.11 -48.30
CA SER A 298 18.48 27.92 -49.44
C SER A 298 19.52 28.00 -50.57
N GLN A 299 20.82 27.92 -50.24
CA GLN A 299 21.92 27.99 -51.21
C GLN A 299 22.24 26.62 -51.84
N ALA A 300 22.02 25.53 -51.11
CA ALA A 300 22.23 24.16 -51.55
C ALA A 300 21.61 23.83 -52.92
N PRO A 301 20.32 24.12 -53.22
CA PRO A 301 19.74 23.78 -54.51
C PRO A 301 20.35 24.59 -55.66
N ARG A 302 20.79 25.83 -55.43
CA ARG A 302 21.46 26.63 -56.46
C ARG A 302 22.83 26.05 -56.79
N ARG A 303 23.62 25.73 -55.76
CA ARG A 303 24.93 25.07 -55.91
C ARG A 303 24.79 23.69 -56.56
N HIS A 304 23.74 22.95 -56.23
CA HIS A 304 23.46 21.67 -56.85
C HIS A 304 23.19 21.80 -58.36
N LYS A 305 22.32 22.75 -58.75
CA LYS A 305 22.06 23.06 -60.17
C LYS A 305 23.30 23.55 -60.92
N GLU A 306 24.14 24.37 -60.27
CA GLU A 306 25.44 24.80 -60.84
C GLU A 306 26.36 23.59 -61.08
N ALA A 307 26.43 22.66 -60.11
CA ALA A 307 27.22 21.44 -60.25
C ALA A 307 26.69 20.52 -61.36
N GLU A 308 25.37 20.30 -61.45
CA GLU A 308 24.75 19.52 -62.52
C GLU A 308 25.02 20.13 -63.90
N ARG A 309 24.95 21.46 -64.02
CA ARG A 309 25.27 22.17 -65.26
C ARG A 309 26.73 21.96 -65.67
N LEU A 310 27.66 22.15 -64.74
CA LEU A 310 29.08 21.93 -65.01
C LEU A 310 29.37 20.47 -65.35
N GLN A 311 28.68 19.51 -64.72
CA GLN A 311 28.79 18.09 -65.04
C GLN A 311 28.30 17.78 -66.46
N ALA A 312 27.19 18.40 -66.90
CA ALA A 312 26.71 18.28 -68.27
C ALA A 312 27.69 18.89 -69.29
N GLU A 313 28.26 20.06 -68.97
CA GLU A 313 29.30 20.71 -69.80
C GLU A 313 30.57 19.83 -69.91
N LEU A 314 31.02 19.24 -68.80
CA LEU A 314 32.13 18.29 -68.78
C LEU A 314 31.83 17.04 -69.63
N GLY A 315 30.64 16.45 -69.50
CA GLY A 315 30.23 15.29 -70.31
C GLY A 315 30.23 15.60 -71.82
N ALA A 316 29.79 16.79 -72.22
CA ALA A 316 29.84 17.22 -73.62
C ALA A 316 31.29 17.41 -74.11
N LEU A 317 32.17 17.97 -73.28
CA LEU A 317 33.59 18.13 -73.59
C LEU A 317 34.32 16.79 -73.67
N GLU A 318 34.00 15.85 -72.80
CA GLU A 318 34.54 14.48 -72.84
C GLU A 318 34.07 13.73 -74.10
N ALA A 319 32.80 13.83 -74.48
CA ALA A 319 32.30 13.26 -75.73
C ALA A 319 33.00 13.90 -76.95
N ARG A 320 33.19 15.22 -76.94
CA ARG A 320 33.95 15.91 -77.99
C ARG A 320 35.41 15.44 -78.05
N ARG A 321 36.06 15.24 -76.90
CA ARG A 321 37.42 14.68 -76.79
C ARG A 321 37.49 13.26 -77.33
N GLN A 322 36.52 12.41 -76.99
CA GLN A 322 36.45 11.04 -77.48
C GLN A 322 36.23 11.01 -79.00
N ASN A 323 35.33 11.84 -79.54
CA ASN A 323 35.08 11.94 -80.97
C ASN A 323 36.29 12.44 -81.75
N THR A 324 37.02 13.46 -81.26
CA THR A 324 38.24 13.93 -81.92
C THR A 324 39.37 12.91 -81.82
N ALA A 325 39.51 12.21 -80.68
CA ALA A 325 40.47 11.13 -80.53
C ALA A 325 40.15 9.95 -81.47
N ALA A 326 38.87 9.57 -81.60
CA ALA A 326 38.42 8.55 -82.54
C ALA A 326 38.65 8.97 -83.99
N ALA A 327 38.29 10.20 -84.36
CA ALA A 327 38.55 10.75 -85.69
C ALA A 327 40.05 10.80 -86.02
N ALA A 328 40.90 11.18 -85.06
CA ALA A 328 42.35 11.15 -85.22
C ALA A 328 42.89 9.71 -85.37
N GLY A 329 42.37 8.77 -84.58
CA GLY A 329 42.68 7.34 -84.69
C GLY A 329 42.26 6.74 -86.02
N GLU A 330 41.08 7.07 -86.53
CA GLU A 330 40.62 6.67 -87.85
C GLU A 330 41.43 7.33 -88.96
N ALA A 331 41.78 8.61 -88.85
CA ALA A 331 42.65 9.28 -89.82
C ALA A 331 44.03 8.63 -89.87
N ARG A 332 44.57 8.24 -88.70
CA ARG A 332 45.81 7.45 -88.61
C ARG A 332 45.65 6.08 -89.28
N ARG A 333 44.59 5.33 -88.98
CA ARG A 333 44.30 4.04 -89.64
C ARG A 333 44.10 4.19 -91.15
N ARG A 334 43.43 5.24 -91.62
CA ARG A 334 43.28 5.54 -93.06
C ARG A 334 44.62 5.85 -93.72
N LYS A 335 45.51 6.59 -93.05
CA LYS A 335 46.88 6.83 -93.54
C LYS A 335 47.69 5.53 -93.57
N GLU A 336 47.63 4.72 -92.52
CA GLU A 336 48.32 3.42 -92.46
C GLU A 336 47.79 2.46 -93.52
N ALA A 337 46.47 2.39 -93.75
CA ALA A 337 45.88 1.59 -94.81
C ALA A 337 46.23 2.10 -96.22
N ALA A 338 46.28 3.43 -96.44
CA ALA A 338 46.69 4.01 -97.71
C ALA A 338 48.20 3.80 -98.00
N LEU A 339 49.04 3.79 -96.97
CA LEU A 339 50.48 3.53 -97.09
C LEU A 339 50.80 2.02 -97.16
N GLY A 340 49.95 1.17 -96.57
CA GLY A 340 50.09 -0.29 -96.58
C GLY A 340 49.93 -0.93 -97.95
N GLY A 341 49.19 -0.30 -98.88
CA GLY A 341 49.12 -0.77 -100.27
C GLY A 341 50.41 -0.52 -101.07
N VAL A 342 51.14 0.55 -100.76
CA VAL A 342 52.36 0.91 -101.52
C VAL A 342 53.54 0.03 -101.14
N GLN A 343 53.62 -0.45 -99.89
CA GLN A 343 54.64 -1.40 -99.48
C GLN A 343 54.38 -2.82 -100.01
N ASP A 344 53.14 -3.30 -99.98
CA ASP A 344 52.79 -4.59 -100.60
C ASP A 344 53.01 -4.58 -102.13
N ASP A 345 52.64 -3.50 -102.83
CA ASP A 345 52.93 -3.36 -104.27
C ASP A 345 54.44 -3.34 -104.58
N LEU A 346 55.26 -2.74 -103.69
CA LEU A 346 56.71 -2.74 -103.82
C LEU A 346 57.33 -4.11 -103.50
N GLU A 347 56.79 -4.84 -102.52
CA GLU A 347 57.22 -6.21 -102.22
C GLU A 347 56.84 -7.20 -103.32
N GLU A 348 55.64 -7.08 -103.91
CA GLU A 348 55.25 -7.87 -105.08
C GLU A 348 56.17 -7.61 -106.28
N ARG A 349 56.47 -6.35 -106.57
CA ARG A 349 57.46 -5.99 -107.62
C ARG A 349 58.85 -6.51 -107.28
N GLY A 350 59.29 -6.41 -106.02
CA GLY A 350 60.58 -6.93 -105.56
C GLY A 350 60.69 -8.46 -105.69
N ARG A 351 59.60 -9.19 -105.46
CA ARG A 351 59.53 -10.64 -105.70
C ARG A 351 59.58 -10.97 -107.19
N TRP A 352 58.87 -10.21 -108.02
CA TRP A 352 58.89 -10.38 -109.47
C TRP A 352 60.29 -10.14 -110.04
N TYR A 353 60.95 -9.05 -109.63
CA TYR A 353 62.33 -8.76 -110.06
C TYR A 353 63.33 -9.83 -109.58
N ARG A 354 63.20 -10.32 -108.34
CA ARG A 354 64.05 -11.42 -107.86
C ARG A 354 63.79 -12.74 -108.61
N GLY A 355 62.54 -13.04 -108.96
CA GLY A 355 62.21 -14.20 -109.79
C GLY A 355 62.76 -14.08 -111.22
N GLY A 356 62.67 -12.88 -111.82
CA GLY A 356 63.27 -12.58 -113.12
C GLY A 356 64.80 -12.64 -113.09
N GLU A 357 65.43 -12.14 -112.04
CA GLU A 357 66.88 -12.24 -111.83
C GLU A 357 67.31 -13.70 -111.67
N ALA A 358 66.58 -14.52 -110.90
CA ALA A 358 66.87 -15.94 -110.74
C ALA A 358 66.73 -16.70 -112.06
N ALA A 359 65.68 -16.44 -112.85
CA ALA A 359 65.50 -17.06 -114.17
C ALA A 359 66.61 -16.65 -115.17
N LEU A 360 67.01 -15.38 -115.17
CA LEU A 360 68.11 -14.89 -116.00
C LEU A 360 69.46 -15.48 -115.59
N LYS A 361 69.74 -15.60 -114.27
CA LYS A 361 70.95 -16.27 -113.77
C LYS A 361 71.00 -17.74 -114.17
N GLN A 362 69.85 -18.43 -114.16
CA GLN A 362 69.77 -19.85 -114.54
C GLN A 362 69.95 -20.09 -116.06
N MET A 363 69.66 -19.10 -116.91
CA MET A 363 69.90 -19.19 -118.36
C MET A 363 71.32 -18.81 -118.79
N LEU A 364 72.07 -18.10 -117.95
CA LEU A 364 73.39 -17.55 -118.27
C LEU A 364 74.56 -18.34 -117.66
N ASP A 365 74.30 -19.48 -117.00
CA ASP A 365 75.31 -20.35 -116.35
C ASP A 365 76.37 -19.57 -115.54
N LEU A 366 75.92 -18.58 -114.75
CA LEU A 366 76.76 -17.83 -113.83
C LEU A 366 76.58 -18.39 -112.42
N GLU A 367 77.59 -19.12 -111.93
CA GLU A 367 77.67 -19.61 -110.54
C GLU A 367 77.66 -18.45 -109.53
N GLY A 368 76.73 -18.49 -108.56
CA GLY A 368 76.67 -17.60 -107.39
C GLY A 368 75.28 -17.13 -107.03
#